data_AF-A0A3B1JGG7-F1
#
_entry.id   AF-A0A3B1JGG7-F1
#
_cell.length_a   1.000
_cell.length_b   1.000
_cell.length_c   1.000
_cell.angle_alpha   90.00
_cell.angle_beta   90.00
_cell.angle_gamma   90.00
#
_symmetry.space_group_name_H-M   'P 1'
#
loop_
_entity.id
_entity.type
_entity.pdbx_description
1 polymer ?
#
loop_
_entity_poly.entity_id
_entity_poly.type
_entity_poly.pdbx_seq_one_letter_code
_entity_poly.pdbx_strand_id
1 'polypeptide(L)'
;MAASVLPTDWIKNWEKSGKNDFLQLCQDLAGKPSSEVFLKDLQTALYELCWNVVQGSLKVDVAASLLADVMVSVRPVWPSYLCPVLTNIETGCLEDKHKRDHFTQLVGACLFCVPDAVLKERLDPETLESLGLIKQAQQFNQKIVKIKTKLL
;
A
#
# COMPACT_ATOMS: atom_id res chain seq x y z
N MET A 1 18.48 -13.11 -5.00
CA MET A 1 18.15 -13.45 -3.60
C MET A 1 17.60 -12.19 -2.98
N ALA A 2 16.28 -12.06 -2.90
CA ALA A 2 15.66 -10.89 -2.28
C ALA A 2 15.79 -11.07 -0.76
N ALA A 3 16.65 -10.27 -0.13
CA ALA A 3 16.67 -10.20 1.32
C ALA A 3 15.30 -9.66 1.76
N SER A 4 14.53 -10.46 2.47
CA SER A 4 13.30 -10.02 3.12
C SER A 4 13.66 -8.86 4.03
N VAL A 5 13.13 -7.67 3.75
CA VAL A 5 13.30 -6.50 4.61
C VAL A 5 12.50 -6.71 5.90
N LEU A 6 11.40 -7.45 5.81
CA LEU A 6 10.62 -7.90 6.96
C LEU A 6 11.08 -9.29 7.42
N PRO A 7 11.85 -9.40 8.52
CA PRO A 7 12.14 -10.71 9.11
C PRO A 7 10.84 -11.36 9.61
N THR A 8 10.69 -12.66 9.36
CA THR A 8 9.49 -13.41 9.76
C THR A 8 9.24 -13.38 11.28
N ASP A 9 10.29 -13.16 12.08
CA ASP A 9 10.20 -12.93 13.53
C ASP A 9 9.41 -11.66 13.90
N TRP A 10 9.45 -10.61 13.08
CA TRP A 10 8.65 -9.40 13.31
C TRP A 10 7.17 -9.68 13.11
N ILE A 11 6.80 -10.45 12.09
CA ILE A 11 5.40 -10.83 11.84
C ILE A 11 4.87 -11.71 12.98
N LYS A 12 5.70 -12.63 13.49
CA LYS A 12 5.35 -13.49 14.64
C LYS A 12 5.23 -12.72 15.95
N ASN A 13 6.06 -11.70 16.16
CA ASN A 13 6.06 -10.87 17.37
C ASN A 13 5.49 -9.47 17.12
N TRP A 14 4.55 -9.35 16.17
CA TRP A 14 4.10 -8.06 15.67
C TRP A 14 3.51 -7.16 16.77
N GLU A 15 2.66 -7.74 17.61
CA GLU A 15 2.01 -7.04 18.72
C GLU A 15 2.96 -6.74 19.89
N LYS A 16 4.10 -7.44 19.99
CA LYS A 16 5.07 -7.26 21.08
C LYS A 16 6.13 -6.21 20.75
N SER A 17 6.83 -6.40 19.63
CA SER A 17 7.98 -5.58 19.26
C SER A 17 7.97 -5.21 17.78
N GLY A 18 7.52 -6.12 16.91
CA GLY A 18 7.63 -5.97 15.46
C GLY A 18 7.01 -4.68 14.91
N LYS A 19 5.89 -4.21 15.48
CA LYS A 19 5.32 -2.90 15.16
C LYS A 19 6.30 -1.76 15.43
N ASN A 20 6.92 -1.69 16.61
CA ASN A 20 7.86 -0.64 16.97
C ASN A 20 9.14 -0.70 16.14
N ASP A 21 9.68 -1.91 15.92
CA ASP A 21 10.88 -2.13 15.11
C ASP A 21 10.67 -1.68 13.65
N PHE A 22 9.53 -2.02 13.04
CA PHE A 22 9.22 -1.57 11.69
C PHE A 22 9.04 -0.05 11.61
N LEU A 23 8.42 0.54 12.62
CA LEU A 23 8.20 1.99 12.69
C LEU A 23 9.53 2.75 12.81
N GLN A 24 10.44 2.25 13.66
CA GLN A 24 11.81 2.72 13.77
C GLN A 24 12.56 2.60 12.44
N LEU A 25 12.42 1.46 11.74
CA LEU A 25 13.01 1.27 10.42
C LEU A 25 12.47 2.31 9.42
N CYS A 26 11.16 2.49 9.34
CA CYS A 26 10.56 3.50 8.47
C CYS A 26 11.01 4.92 8.81
N GLN A 27 11.15 5.26 10.09
CA GLN A 27 11.65 6.56 10.54
C GLN A 27 13.12 6.77 10.19
N ASP A 28 13.97 5.76 10.37
CA ASP A 28 15.39 5.81 9.99
C ASP A 28 15.54 5.99 8.47
N LEU A 29 14.74 5.25 7.69
CA LEU A 29 14.70 5.37 6.23
C LEU A 29 14.16 6.73 5.77
N ALA A 30 13.21 7.31 6.51
CA ALA A 30 12.64 8.63 6.25
C ALA A 30 13.59 9.79 6.57
N GLY A 31 14.40 9.64 7.63
CA GLY A 31 15.29 10.68 8.13
C GLY A 31 16.62 10.80 7.37
N LYS A 32 17.00 9.77 6.59
CA LYS A 32 18.27 9.75 5.84
C LYS A 32 18.15 10.53 4.51
N PRO A 33 19.18 11.29 4.11
CA PRO A 33 19.18 12.01 2.84
C PRO A 33 19.07 11.03 1.67
N SER A 34 17.91 11.10 1.01
CA SER A 34 17.47 10.50 -0.25
C SER A 34 18.54 9.77 -1.06
N SER A 35 18.87 8.54 -0.68
CA SER A 35 19.54 7.61 -1.62
C SER A 35 18.45 6.72 -2.22
N GLU A 36 18.45 6.57 -3.54
CA GLU A 36 17.47 5.74 -4.28
C GLU A 36 17.35 4.31 -3.75
N VAL A 37 18.41 3.81 -3.11
CA VAL A 37 18.46 2.49 -2.46
C VAL A 37 17.47 2.43 -1.27
N PHE A 38 17.53 3.40 -0.34
CA PHE A 38 16.65 3.42 0.84
C PHE A 38 15.17 3.54 0.49
N LEU A 39 14.86 4.24 -0.61
CA LEU A 39 13.48 4.36 -1.10
C LEU A 39 12.93 2.99 -1.52
N LYS A 40 13.74 2.19 -2.21
CA LYS A 40 13.37 0.83 -2.60
C LYS A 40 13.22 -0.07 -1.38
N ASP A 41 14.13 0.01 -0.39
CA ASP A 41 14.01 -0.76 0.84
C ASP A 41 12.70 -0.46 1.59
N LEU A 42 12.34 0.82 1.75
CA LEU A 42 11.07 1.22 2.36
C LEU A 42 9.87 0.69 1.56
N GLN A 43 9.93 0.80 0.24
CA GLN A 43 8.88 0.34 -0.66
C GLN A 43 8.71 -1.19 -0.59
N THR A 44 9.82 -1.93 -0.56
CA THR A 44 9.84 -3.38 -0.35
C THR A 44 9.29 -3.75 1.02
N ALA A 45 9.66 -3.02 2.08
CA ALA A 45 9.12 -3.23 3.43
C ALA A 45 7.59 -3.07 3.47
N LEU A 46 7.08 -1.99 2.88
CA LEU A 46 5.65 -1.72 2.79
C LEU A 46 4.93 -2.78 1.95
N TYR A 47 5.55 -3.22 0.86
CA TYR A 47 5.01 -4.30 0.03
C TYR A 47 4.93 -5.61 0.80
N GLU A 48 5.99 -6.03 1.48
CA GLU A 48 5.96 -7.25 2.29
C GLU A 48 4.92 -7.16 3.39
N LEU A 49 4.77 -6.00 4.05
CA LEU A 49 3.73 -5.76 5.04
C LEU A 49 2.33 -6.00 4.46
N CYS A 50 1.99 -5.29 3.39
CA CYS A 50 0.70 -5.38 2.71
C CYS A 50 0.45 -6.81 2.20
N TRP A 51 1.49 -7.47 1.68
CA TRP A 51 1.40 -8.83 1.17
C TRP A 51 1.11 -9.82 2.30
N ASN A 52 1.69 -9.64 3.47
CA ASN A 52 1.39 -10.46 4.65
C ASN A 52 -0.05 -10.29 5.13
N VAL A 53 -0.65 -9.11 5.00
CA VAL A 53 -2.08 -8.91 5.27
C VAL A 53 -2.92 -9.69 4.28
N VAL A 54 -2.60 -9.57 2.99
CA VAL A 54 -3.32 -10.26 1.91
C VAL A 54 -3.21 -11.78 2.02
N GLN A 55 -2.07 -12.29 2.50
CA GLN A 55 -1.88 -13.71 2.79
C GLN A 55 -2.61 -14.18 4.06
N GLY A 56 -3.15 -13.26 4.88
CA GLY A 56 -3.81 -13.58 6.14
C GLY A 56 -2.86 -13.78 7.33
N SER A 57 -1.56 -13.49 7.14
CA SER A 57 -0.55 -13.56 8.22
C SER A 57 -0.69 -12.41 9.23
N LEU A 58 -1.24 -11.26 8.80
CA LEU A 58 -1.40 -10.06 9.61
C LEU A 58 -2.81 -9.48 9.45
N LYS A 59 -3.36 -8.90 10.52
CA LYS A 59 -4.67 -8.24 10.47
C LYS A 59 -4.59 -6.91 9.70
N VAL A 60 -5.65 -6.61 8.95
CA VAL A 60 -5.75 -5.38 8.15
C VAL A 60 -5.71 -4.12 9.00
N ASP A 61 -6.41 -4.11 10.14
CA ASP A 61 -6.46 -2.99 11.09
C ASP A 61 -5.06 -2.64 11.62
N VAL A 62 -4.29 -3.68 11.92
CA VAL A 62 -2.93 -3.57 12.44
C VAL A 62 -1.98 -2.97 11.40
N ALA A 63 -2.05 -3.44 10.15
CA ALA A 63 -1.26 -2.87 9.07
C ALA A 63 -1.68 -1.42 8.76
N ALA A 64 -2.98 -1.14 8.72
CA ALA A 64 -3.50 0.20 8.46
C ALA A 64 -3.07 1.20 9.55
N SER A 65 -3.13 0.81 10.82
CA SER A 65 -2.60 1.61 11.93
C SER A 65 -1.12 1.92 11.74
N LEU A 66 -0.33 0.95 11.29
CA LEU A 66 1.10 1.14 11.04
C LEU A 66 1.35 2.07 9.86
N LEU A 67 0.63 1.87 8.76
CA LEU A 67 0.68 2.71 7.57
C LEU A 67 0.29 4.16 7.90
N ALA A 68 -0.68 4.37 8.79
CA ALA A 68 -1.03 5.69 9.30
C ALA A 68 0.11 6.35 10.08
N ASP A 69 0.81 5.58 10.91
CA ASP A 69 1.91 6.08 11.74
C ASP A 69 3.14 6.41 10.88
N VAL A 70 3.46 5.55 9.91
CA VAL A 70 4.51 5.80 8.92
C VAL A 70 4.14 6.99 8.05
N MET A 71 2.89 7.11 7.60
CA MET A 71 2.39 8.29 6.87
C MET A 71 2.68 9.59 7.61
N VAL A 72 2.51 9.64 8.94
CA VAL A 72 2.84 10.84 9.74
C VAL A 72 4.33 11.17 9.62
N SER A 73 5.19 10.15 9.60
CA SER A 73 6.66 10.31 9.49
C SER A 73 7.14 10.68 8.08
N VAL A 74 6.49 10.20 7.00
CA VAL A 74 6.88 10.43 5.59
C VAL A 74 5.85 11.19 4.75
N ARG A 75 5.04 12.04 5.39
CA ARG A 75 3.88 12.72 4.80
C ARG A 75 4.06 13.32 3.39
N PRO A 76 5.13 14.08 3.06
CA PRO A 76 5.22 14.75 1.75
C PRO A 76 5.44 13.79 0.58
N VAL A 77 5.92 12.57 0.85
CA VAL A 77 6.33 11.60 -0.18
C VAL A 77 5.57 10.27 -0.06
N TRP A 78 4.74 10.13 0.97
CA TRP A 78 3.95 8.93 1.28
C TRP A 78 3.15 8.34 0.10
N PRO A 79 2.37 9.13 -0.67
CA PRO A 79 1.56 8.55 -1.74
C PRO A 79 2.44 8.02 -2.89
N SER A 80 3.59 8.65 -3.13
CA SER A 80 4.54 8.25 -4.17
C SER A 80 5.18 6.89 -3.88
N TYR A 81 5.29 6.48 -2.60
CA TYR A 81 5.78 5.16 -2.22
C TYR A 81 4.66 4.14 -2.12
N LEU A 82 3.53 4.51 -1.50
CA LEU A 82 2.45 3.56 -1.24
C LEU A 82 1.72 3.14 -2.52
N CYS A 83 1.49 4.06 -3.46
CA CYS A 83 0.76 3.74 -4.70
C CYS A 83 1.38 2.58 -5.50
N PRO A 84 2.67 2.62 -5.89
CA PRO A 84 3.31 1.49 -6.57
C PRO A 84 3.30 0.19 -5.75
N VAL A 85 3.35 0.26 -4.42
CA VAL A 85 3.18 -0.93 -3.56
C VAL A 85 1.78 -1.52 -3.71
N LEU A 86 0.74 -0.70 -3.58
CA LEU A 86 -0.65 -1.13 -3.70
C LEU A 86 -0.94 -1.69 -5.09
N THR A 87 -0.45 -1.05 -6.16
CA THR A 87 -0.60 -1.55 -7.54
C THR A 87 0.10 -2.91 -7.73
N ASN A 88 1.27 -3.12 -7.12
CA ASN A 88 1.95 -4.40 -7.21
C ASN A 88 1.20 -5.52 -6.45
N ILE A 89 0.64 -5.20 -5.28
CA ILE A 89 -0.21 -6.11 -4.51
C ILE A 89 -1.49 -6.42 -5.30
N GLU A 90 -2.13 -5.41 -5.88
CA GLU A 90 -3.34 -5.53 -6.70
C GLU A 90 -3.12 -6.52 -7.84
N THR A 91 -2.03 -6.34 -8.58
CA THR A 91 -1.62 -7.23 -9.68
C THR A 91 -1.43 -8.68 -9.19
N GLY A 92 -0.80 -8.85 -8.02
CA GLY A 92 -0.60 -10.16 -7.40
C GLY A 92 -1.87 -10.79 -6.78
N CYS A 93 -2.96 -10.03 -6.66
CA CYS A 93 -4.24 -10.50 -6.15
C CYS A 93 -5.26 -10.83 -7.25
N LEU A 94 -5.03 -10.42 -8.50
CA LEU A 94 -6.01 -10.55 -9.60
C LEU A 94 -6.55 -11.97 -9.80
N GLU A 95 -5.71 -12.97 -9.57
CA GLU A 95 -6.05 -14.39 -9.80
C GLU A 95 -6.84 -15.02 -8.64
N ASP A 96 -6.78 -14.43 -7.44
CA ASP A 96 -7.27 -15.06 -6.21
C ASP A 96 -8.29 -14.17 -5.49
N LYS A 97 -9.56 -14.59 -5.55
CA LYS A 97 -10.69 -13.81 -5.02
C LYS A 97 -10.56 -13.53 -3.52
N HIS A 98 -9.97 -14.45 -2.75
CA HIS A 98 -9.78 -14.30 -1.32
C HIS A 98 -8.70 -13.25 -1.00
N LYS A 99 -7.62 -13.24 -1.77
CA LYS A 99 -6.58 -12.19 -1.68
C LYS A 99 -7.13 -10.83 -2.08
N ARG A 100 -7.96 -10.77 -3.13
CA ARG A 100 -8.63 -9.54 -3.57
C ARG A 100 -9.53 -8.94 -2.50
N ASP A 101 -10.26 -9.77 -1.75
CA ASP A 101 -11.10 -9.30 -0.64
C ASP A 101 -10.25 -8.66 0.46
N HIS A 102 -9.21 -9.35 0.93
CA HIS A 102 -8.27 -8.81 1.91
C HIS A 102 -7.57 -7.53 1.44
N PHE A 103 -7.17 -7.48 0.16
CA PHE A 103 -6.58 -6.28 -0.44
C PHE A 103 -7.58 -5.12 -0.44
N THR A 104 -8.84 -5.39 -0.81
CA THR A 104 -9.90 -4.37 -0.79
C THR A 104 -10.11 -3.85 0.63
N GLN A 105 -10.12 -4.72 1.65
CA GLN A 105 -10.18 -4.28 3.04
C GLN A 105 -8.97 -3.41 3.43
N LEU A 106 -7.77 -3.79 2.99
CA LEU A 106 -6.54 -3.05 3.26
C LEU A 106 -6.56 -1.66 2.63
N VAL A 107 -6.91 -1.55 1.35
CA VAL A 107 -7.05 -0.25 0.68
C VAL A 107 -8.13 0.59 1.37
N GLY A 108 -9.24 -0.04 1.77
CA GLY A 108 -10.31 0.62 2.52
C GLY A 108 -9.82 1.24 3.83
N ALA A 109 -8.99 0.53 4.57
CA ALA A 109 -8.38 1.05 5.79
C ALA A 109 -7.31 2.13 5.49
N CYS A 110 -6.60 2.01 4.37
CA CYS A 110 -5.66 3.01 3.88
C CYS A 110 -6.32 4.31 3.38
N LEU A 111 -7.63 4.34 3.12
CA LEU A 111 -8.34 5.56 2.71
C LEU A 111 -8.28 6.67 3.76
N PHE A 112 -8.11 6.33 5.04
CA PHE A 112 -7.86 7.32 6.08
C PHE A 112 -6.48 8.00 5.93
N CYS A 113 -5.52 7.28 5.35
CA CYS A 113 -4.13 7.71 5.23
C CYS A 113 -3.80 8.29 3.85
N VAL A 114 -4.56 7.92 2.81
CA VAL A 114 -4.34 8.35 1.43
C VAL A 114 -5.62 8.91 0.85
N PRO A 115 -5.59 10.13 0.26
CA PRO A 115 -6.77 10.72 -0.36
C PRO A 115 -7.28 9.86 -1.51
N ASP A 116 -8.60 9.78 -1.62
CA ASP A 116 -9.29 8.98 -2.64
C ASP A 116 -8.90 9.39 -4.06
N ALA A 117 -8.58 10.68 -4.29
CA ALA A 117 -8.12 11.18 -5.58
C ALA A 117 -6.85 10.46 -6.07
N VAL A 118 -5.89 10.21 -5.18
CA VAL A 118 -4.62 9.56 -5.54
C VAL A 118 -4.82 8.08 -5.81
N LEU A 119 -5.64 7.41 -4.98
CA LEU A 119 -6.01 6.02 -5.22
C LEU A 119 -6.77 5.87 -6.53
N LYS A 120 -7.67 6.79 -6.84
CA LYS A 120 -8.44 6.86 -8.10
C LYS A 120 -7.55 6.99 -9.34
N GLU A 121 -6.40 7.63 -9.23
CA GLU A 121 -5.44 7.76 -10.34
C GLU A 121 -4.51 6.54 -10.51
N ARG A 122 -4.43 5.66 -9.51
CA ARG A 122 -3.39 4.60 -9.44
C ARG A 122 -3.93 3.17 -9.36
N LEU A 123 -5.09 2.98 -8.74
CA LEU A 123 -5.76 1.69 -8.60
C LEU A 123 -6.75 1.46 -9.74
N ASP A 124 -7.07 0.19 -9.95
CA ASP A 124 -8.01 -0.19 -10.98
C ASP A 124 -9.45 0.24 -10.62
N PRO A 125 -10.25 0.74 -11.59
CA PRO A 125 -11.66 1.06 -11.37
C PRO A 125 -12.46 -0.07 -10.72
N GLU A 126 -12.14 -1.34 -10.96
CA GLU A 126 -12.81 -2.47 -10.31
C GLU A 126 -12.57 -2.49 -8.78
N THR A 127 -11.36 -2.17 -8.35
CA THR A 127 -11.00 -2.06 -6.92
C THR A 127 -11.70 -0.86 -6.30
N LEU A 128 -11.72 0.29 -6.98
CA LEU A 128 -12.39 1.51 -6.51
C LEU A 128 -13.90 1.33 -6.38
N GLU A 129 -14.53 0.58 -7.30
CA GLU A 129 -15.94 0.22 -7.23
C GLU A 129 -16.20 -0.71 -6.03
N SER A 130 -15.33 -1.69 -5.80
CA SER A 130 -15.42 -2.60 -4.66
C SER A 130 -15.30 -1.87 -3.32
N LEU A 131 -14.57 -0.75 -3.29
CA LEU A 131 -14.43 0.14 -2.13
C LEU A 131 -15.59 1.14 -1.98
N GLY A 132 -16.49 1.24 -2.96
CA GLY A 132 -17.57 2.24 -2.97
C GLY A 132 -17.10 3.67 -3.28
N LEU A 133 -15.87 3.84 -3.76
CA LEU A 133 -15.31 5.17 -4.12
C LEU A 133 -15.87 5.72 -5.42
N ILE A 134 -16.36 4.83 -6.29
CA ILE A 134 -17.03 5.14 -7.54
C ILE A 134 -18.31 4.31 -7.66
N LYS A 135 -19.32 4.86 -8.34
CA LYS A 135 -20.59 4.17 -8.57
C LYS A 135 -20.55 3.15 -9.72
N GLN A 136 -19.64 3.36 -10.69
CA GLN A 136 -19.46 2.50 -11.86
C GLN A 136 -18.04 2.61 -12.44
N ALA A 137 -17.31 1.50 -12.46
CA ALA A 137 -15.99 1.33 -13.06
C ALA A 137 -15.96 1.75 -14.54
N GLN A 138 -16.98 1.37 -15.31
CA GLN A 138 -17.10 1.67 -16.74
C GLN A 138 -17.21 3.18 -17.05
N GLN A 139 -17.88 3.97 -16.19
CA GLN A 139 -17.95 5.43 -16.37
C GLN A 139 -16.64 6.12 -15.98
N PHE A 140 -15.94 5.58 -14.97
CA PHE A 140 -14.67 6.13 -14.51
C PHE A 140 -13.57 5.96 -15.56
N ASN A 141 -13.48 4.78 -16.18
CA ASN A 141 -12.50 4.51 -17.23
C ASN A 141 -12.69 5.41 -18.47
N GLN A 142 -13.94 5.73 -18.84
CA GLN A 142 -14.23 6.67 -19.93
C GLN A 142 -13.77 8.12 -19.66
N LYS A 143 -13.76 8.55 -18.38
CA LYS A 143 -13.22 9.87 -18.01
C LYS A 143 -11.69 9.91 -18.04
N ILE A 144 -11.02 8.83 -17.62
CA ILE A 144 -9.55 8.74 -17.63
C ILE A 144 -8.99 8.55 -19.06
N VAL A 145 -9.66 7.76 -19.91
CA VAL A 145 -9.32 7.64 -21.34
C VAL A 145 -9.27 9.01 -22.03
N LYS A 146 -10.19 9.93 -21.68
CA LYS A 146 -10.18 11.29 -22.22
C LYS A 146 -8.99 12.14 -21.79
N ILE A 147 -8.36 11.85 -20.65
CA ILE A 147 -7.22 12.62 -20.14
C ILE A 147 -5.89 12.02 -20.63
N LYS A 148 -5.77 10.69 -20.77
CA LYS A 148 -4.54 10.03 -21.27
C LYS A 148 -4.29 10.21 -22.77
N THR A 149 -5.28 10.58 -23.57
CA THR A 149 -5.08 10.94 -25.00
C THR A 149 -4.74 12.43 -25.19
N LYS A 150 -3.89 12.99 -24.32
CA LYS A 150 -3.29 14.33 -24.48
C LYS A 150 -1.83 14.41 -24.01
N LEU A 151 -1.13 13.27 -24.01
CA LEU A 151 0.33 13.19 -24.03
C LEU A 151 0.72 12.42 -25.29
N LEU A 152 0.52 13.07 -26.43
CA LEU A 152 1.31 12.83 -27.65
C LEU A 152 2.50 13.79 -27.59
#